data_AF-A0AAD7AZ45-F1
#
_entry.id   AF-A0AAD7AZ45-F1
#
_cell.length_a   1.000
_cell.length_b   1.000
_cell.length_c   1.000
_cell.angle_alpha   90.00
_cell.angle_beta   90.00
_cell.angle_gamma   90.00
#
_symmetry.space_group_name_H-M   'P 1'
#
loop_
_entity.id
_entity.type
_entity.pdbx_description
1 polymer ?
#
loop_
_entity_poly.entity_id
_entity_poly.type
_entity_poly.pdbx_seq_one_letter_code
_entity_poly.pdbx_strand_id
1 'polypeptide(L)'
;MSMTSESNLPAKVVFKILTHVLAYSVHQVVMSPDPDIDWFLNVHHTLSSVCVSFREIMHQISTEAFQYTPSTDATDVATHSLPEHVHRRLRNLRRLGKVVREPSVGSFTLESLDPTAPQLVQGYSLYIAIVYLRTQASRSTREIYKSTSVTIFGAVITLSKVLYSRIAPREVSVMLQAATEDEAELSNIGVLLVKKLTGLSDLLDSVERSEYSSGVLESESKPDPSKLKTDLEQLITTICALDIEFLSLLQRSSDNQGQPPPCCNPLWLAQLPDVQTTLSKLVDVSGQHPELVERDFRERLDKLFERWTSPPAETTSEEDSES
;
A
#
# COMPACT_ATOMS: atom_id res chain seq x y z
N MET A 1 18.11 -18.01 -47.59
CA MET A 1 17.37 -18.70 -46.50
C MET A 1 16.45 -17.67 -45.88
N SER A 2 15.15 -17.76 -46.19
CA SER A 2 14.11 -16.86 -45.67
C SER A 2 13.57 -17.46 -44.38
N MET A 3 13.97 -16.92 -43.22
CA MET A 3 13.31 -17.20 -41.95
C MET A 3 12.18 -16.19 -41.76
N THR A 4 11.09 -16.38 -42.50
CA THR A 4 9.81 -15.72 -42.20
C THR A 4 9.04 -16.61 -41.22
N SER A 5 9.43 -16.57 -39.94
CA SER A 5 8.50 -16.88 -38.87
C SER A 5 7.82 -15.58 -38.47
N GLU A 6 6.93 -15.07 -39.35
CA GLU A 6 5.99 -14.04 -38.95
C GLU A 6 5.13 -14.62 -37.83
N SER A 7 5.31 -14.09 -36.62
CA SER A 7 4.42 -14.38 -35.52
C SER A 7 3.01 -13.93 -35.92
N ASN A 8 2.12 -14.87 -36.22
CA ASN A 8 0.71 -14.63 -36.56
C ASN A 8 -0.14 -14.16 -35.36
N LEU A 9 0.44 -13.35 -34.47
CA LEU A 9 -0.29 -12.74 -33.37
C LEU A 9 -1.11 -11.57 -33.93
N PRO A 10 -2.45 -11.56 -33.74
CA PRO A 10 -3.27 -10.44 -34.19
C PRO A 10 -2.78 -9.13 -33.55
N ALA A 11 -2.70 -8.05 -34.32
CA ALA A 11 -2.21 -6.76 -33.84
C ALA A 11 -2.92 -6.27 -32.56
N LYS A 12 -4.21 -6.59 -32.40
CA LYS A 12 -4.99 -6.31 -31.19
C LYS A 12 -4.46 -7.03 -29.94
N VAL A 13 -3.96 -8.25 -30.08
CA VAL A 13 -3.35 -9.01 -28.97
C VAL A 13 -2.00 -8.40 -28.61
N VAL A 14 -1.17 -8.09 -29.61
CA VAL A 14 0.12 -7.41 -29.42
C VAL A 14 -0.07 -6.06 -28.72
N PHE A 15 -1.04 -5.26 -29.15
CA PHE A 15 -1.42 -4.01 -28.50
C PHE A 15 -1.71 -4.21 -27.02
N LYS A 16 -2.61 -5.14 -26.67
CA LYS A 16 -2.94 -5.43 -25.27
C LYS A 16 -1.74 -5.87 -24.44
N ILE A 17 -0.88 -6.73 -24.99
CA ILE A 17 0.34 -7.20 -24.33
C ILE A 17 1.24 -5.99 -24.04
N LEU A 18 1.54 -5.18 -25.05
CA LEU A 18 2.43 -4.02 -24.91
C LEU A 18 1.87 -2.97 -23.95
N THR A 19 0.55 -2.73 -23.98
CA THR A 19 -0.11 -1.84 -23.03
C THR A 19 0.01 -2.36 -21.59
N HIS A 20 -0.19 -3.66 -21.38
CA HIS A 20 -0.06 -4.26 -20.06
C HIS A 20 1.38 -4.25 -19.56
N VAL A 21 2.35 -4.56 -20.43
CA VAL A 21 3.78 -4.48 -20.11
C VAL A 21 4.15 -3.05 -19.71
N LEU A 22 3.68 -2.04 -20.44
CA LEU A 22 3.92 -0.64 -20.07
C LEU A 22 3.30 -0.29 -18.71
N ALA A 23 2.04 -0.67 -18.48
CA ALA A 23 1.36 -0.43 -17.21
C ALA A 23 2.10 -1.09 -16.03
N TYR A 24 2.52 -2.34 -16.21
CA TYR A 24 3.31 -3.08 -15.25
C TYR A 24 4.65 -2.39 -14.99
N SER A 25 5.36 -1.97 -16.04
CA SER A 25 6.64 -1.27 -15.90
C SER A 25 6.51 0.06 -15.14
N VAL A 26 5.47 0.85 -15.41
CA VAL A 26 5.22 2.09 -14.66
C VAL A 26 5.02 1.77 -13.18
N HIS A 27 4.22 0.75 -12.87
CA HIS A 27 4.00 0.31 -11.49
C HIS A 27 5.31 -0.17 -10.82
N GLN A 28 6.08 -1.03 -11.49
CA GLN A 28 7.35 -1.55 -10.97
C GLN A 28 8.37 -0.45 -10.72
N VAL A 29 8.46 0.54 -11.61
CA VAL A 29 9.32 1.72 -11.41
C VAL A 29 8.96 2.45 -10.11
N VAL A 30 7.67 2.56 -9.81
CA VAL A 30 7.17 3.24 -8.61
C VAL A 30 7.33 2.39 -7.35
N MET A 31 7.08 1.07 -7.42
CA MET A 31 6.88 0.25 -6.22
C MET A 31 8.01 -0.73 -5.92
N SER A 32 8.76 -1.18 -6.91
CA SER A 32 9.78 -2.20 -6.71
C SER A 32 10.90 -1.71 -5.77
N PRO A 33 11.27 -2.47 -4.74
CA PRO A 33 12.44 -2.17 -3.92
C PRO A 33 13.75 -2.57 -4.61
N ASP A 34 13.69 -3.36 -5.68
CA ASP A 34 14.85 -3.85 -6.40
C ASP A 34 15.69 -2.69 -6.97
N PRO A 35 17.02 -2.66 -6.74
CA PRO A 35 17.90 -1.74 -7.42
C PRO A 35 17.95 -1.96 -8.94
N ASP A 36 17.77 -3.19 -9.44
CA ASP A 36 17.80 -3.52 -10.88
C ASP A 36 16.44 -3.26 -11.55
N ILE A 37 16.15 -1.97 -11.74
CA ILE A 37 14.91 -1.48 -12.38
C ILE A 37 15.13 -0.99 -13.81
N ASP A 38 16.34 -1.16 -14.36
CA ASP A 38 16.77 -0.55 -15.60
C ASP A 38 15.94 -1.00 -16.80
N TRP A 39 15.51 -2.27 -16.81
CA TRP A 39 14.61 -2.76 -17.85
C TRP A 39 13.28 -2.00 -17.88
N PHE A 40 12.68 -1.76 -16.71
CA PHE A 40 11.39 -1.07 -16.62
C PHE A 40 11.51 0.42 -16.94
N LEU A 41 12.62 1.06 -16.55
CA LEU A 41 12.92 2.45 -16.94
C LEU A 41 13.12 2.60 -18.45
N ASN A 42 13.63 1.57 -19.12
CA ASN A 42 13.91 1.57 -20.56
C ASN A 42 12.86 0.82 -21.39
N VAL A 43 11.71 0.45 -20.80
CA VAL A 43 10.69 -0.40 -21.43
C VAL A 43 10.28 0.08 -22.82
N HIS A 44 10.11 1.40 -23.01
CA HIS A 44 9.76 1.96 -24.31
C HIS A 44 10.85 1.71 -25.35
N HIS A 45 12.11 1.98 -25.00
CA HIS A 45 13.25 1.80 -25.89
C HIS A 45 13.41 0.33 -26.26
N THR A 46 13.38 -0.55 -25.26
CA THR A 46 13.51 -2.00 -25.41
C THR A 46 12.42 -2.58 -26.30
N LEU A 47 11.14 -2.24 -26.06
CA LEU A 47 10.05 -2.78 -26.88
C LEU A 47 10.05 -2.20 -28.30
N SER A 48 10.44 -0.94 -28.47
CA SER A 48 10.51 -0.29 -29.78
C SER A 48 11.65 -0.82 -30.66
N SER A 49 12.66 -1.48 -30.10
CA SER A 49 13.79 -2.04 -30.86
C SER A 49 13.53 -3.46 -31.39
N VAL A 50 12.47 -4.13 -30.93
CA VAL A 50 12.15 -5.51 -31.33
C VAL A 50 11.81 -5.62 -32.82
N CYS A 51 10.84 -4.84 -33.29
CA CYS A 51 10.44 -4.80 -34.70
C CYS A 51 9.67 -3.52 -35.03
N VAL A 52 9.41 -3.28 -36.33
CA VAL A 52 8.69 -2.09 -36.81
C VAL A 52 7.28 -2.00 -36.20
N SER A 53 6.55 -3.11 -36.17
CA SER A 53 5.18 -3.13 -35.63
C SER A 53 5.13 -2.82 -34.12
N PHE A 54 6.08 -3.35 -33.34
CA PHE A 54 6.17 -3.04 -31.90
C PHE A 54 6.46 -1.56 -31.68
N ARG A 55 7.36 -0.98 -32.47
CA ARG A 55 7.68 0.45 -32.41
C ARG A 55 6.47 1.33 -32.70
N GLU A 56 5.69 1.02 -33.73
CA GLU A 56 4.48 1.77 -34.08
C GLU A 56 3.43 1.70 -32.97
N ILE A 57 3.18 0.50 -32.44
CA ILE A 57 2.23 0.29 -31.34
C ILE A 57 2.70 0.98 -30.06
N MET A 58 3.97 0.82 -29.68
CA MET A 58 4.53 1.48 -28.50
C MET A 58 4.50 3.00 -28.61
N HIS A 59 4.79 3.54 -29.79
CA HIS A 59 4.68 4.96 -30.04
C HIS A 59 3.23 5.44 -29.82
N GLN A 60 2.24 4.75 -30.40
CA GLN A 60 0.83 5.08 -30.20
C GLN A 60 0.43 5.07 -28.72
N ILE A 61 0.68 3.97 -28.01
CA ILE A 61 0.32 3.82 -26.60
C ILE A 61 0.98 4.92 -25.75
N SER A 62 2.27 5.16 -25.98
CA SER A 62 3.07 6.05 -25.12
C SER A 62 2.80 7.52 -25.40
N THR A 63 2.49 7.88 -26.65
CA THR A 63 2.03 9.24 -26.99
C THR A 63 0.78 9.60 -26.22
N GLU A 64 -0.21 8.71 -26.16
CA GLU A 64 -1.46 8.93 -25.41
C GLU A 64 -1.20 8.94 -23.89
N ALA A 65 -0.52 7.91 -23.37
CA ALA A 65 -0.32 7.71 -21.93
C ALA A 65 0.51 8.80 -21.27
N PHE A 66 1.54 9.29 -21.99
CA PHE A 66 2.45 10.32 -21.50
C PHE A 66 2.21 11.70 -22.14
N GLN A 67 1.08 11.87 -22.84
CA GLN A 67 0.67 13.12 -23.49
C GLN A 67 1.84 13.79 -24.24
N TYR A 68 2.54 13.03 -25.05
CA TYR A 68 3.70 13.53 -25.77
C TYR A 68 3.26 14.35 -26.98
N THR A 69 3.65 15.61 -27.00
CA THR A 69 3.51 16.48 -28.17
C THR A 69 4.88 16.61 -28.83
N PRO A 70 5.06 16.13 -30.07
CA PRO A 70 6.31 16.30 -30.79
C PRO A 70 6.64 17.79 -30.93
N SER A 71 7.91 18.16 -30.71
CA SER A 71 8.35 19.53 -31.03
C SER A 71 8.24 19.75 -32.54
N THR A 72 7.67 20.88 -32.95
CA THR A 72 7.58 21.28 -34.36
C THR A 72 8.91 21.81 -34.91
N ASP A 73 9.87 22.13 -34.03
CA ASP A 73 11.16 22.69 -34.42
C ASP A 73 12.19 21.58 -34.68
N ALA A 74 12.64 21.47 -35.93
CA ALA A 74 13.56 20.44 -36.41
C ALA A 74 14.90 20.37 -35.64
N THR A 75 15.33 21.46 -35.01
CA THR A 75 16.52 21.52 -34.14
C THR A 75 16.31 20.91 -32.76
N ASP A 76 15.05 20.77 -32.32
CA ASP A 76 14.65 20.32 -30.99
C ASP A 76 14.11 18.87 -30.99
N VAL A 77 13.77 18.35 -32.17
CA VAL A 77 13.34 16.96 -32.41
C VAL A 77 14.39 15.93 -31.97
N ALA A 78 15.68 16.27 -32.08
CA ALA A 78 16.78 15.39 -31.63
C ALA A 78 16.91 15.32 -30.09
N THR A 79 16.49 16.37 -29.39
CA THR A 79 16.67 16.53 -27.93
C THR A 79 15.47 16.03 -27.12
N HIS A 80 14.29 15.96 -27.75
CA HIS A 80 13.03 15.63 -27.10
C HIS A 80 12.29 14.47 -27.78
N SER A 81 12.98 13.36 -28.03
CA SER A 81 12.33 12.14 -28.56
C SER A 81 11.32 11.54 -27.57
N LEU A 82 10.30 10.83 -28.09
CA LEU A 82 9.29 10.15 -27.26
C LEU A 82 9.92 9.16 -26.24
N PRO A 83 10.89 8.30 -26.60
CA PRO A 83 11.54 7.42 -25.62
C PRO A 83 12.19 8.18 -24.46
N GLU A 84 12.88 9.28 -24.74
CA GLU A 84 13.52 10.12 -23.71
C GLU A 84 12.48 10.82 -22.83
N HIS A 85 11.37 11.29 -23.41
CA HIS A 85 10.25 11.85 -22.67
C HIS A 85 9.64 10.84 -21.69
N VAL A 86 9.35 9.62 -22.18
CA VAL A 86 8.83 8.52 -21.34
C VAL A 86 9.83 8.18 -20.23
N HIS A 87 11.10 7.99 -20.58
CA HIS A 87 12.16 7.65 -19.63
C HIS A 87 12.29 8.71 -18.52
N ARG A 88 12.24 10.00 -18.87
CA ARG A 88 12.26 11.11 -17.90
C ARG A 88 11.06 11.07 -16.96
N ARG A 89 9.85 10.80 -17.46
CA ARG A 89 8.65 10.68 -16.62
C ARG A 89 8.74 9.47 -15.68
N LEU A 90 9.23 8.32 -16.16
CA LEU A 90 9.48 7.13 -15.34
C LEU A 90 10.55 7.40 -14.27
N ARG A 91 11.67 8.04 -14.61
CA ARG A 91 12.72 8.42 -13.66
C ARG A 91 12.19 9.34 -12.56
N ASN A 92 11.33 10.30 -12.91
CA ASN A 92 10.67 11.17 -11.93
C ASN A 92 9.77 10.35 -10.99
N LEU A 93 8.96 9.44 -11.53
CA LEU A 93 8.13 8.53 -10.74
C LEU A 93 8.98 7.62 -9.83
N ARG A 94 10.12 7.11 -10.31
CA ARG A 94 11.07 6.33 -9.49
C ARG A 94 11.56 7.12 -8.29
N ARG A 95 11.94 8.38 -8.51
CA ARG A 95 12.42 9.29 -7.46
C ARG A 95 11.34 9.51 -6.41
N LEU A 96 10.09 9.74 -6.83
CA LEU A 96 8.96 9.89 -5.91
C LEU A 96 8.67 8.60 -5.14
N GLY A 97 8.66 7.45 -5.82
CA GLY A 97 8.47 6.16 -5.18
C GLY A 97 9.58 5.83 -4.17
N LYS A 98 10.82 6.26 -4.41
CA LYS A 98 11.93 6.06 -3.48
C LYS A 98 11.67 6.68 -2.11
N VAL A 99 11.05 7.86 -2.07
CA VAL A 99 10.69 8.54 -0.80
C VAL A 99 9.75 7.70 0.06
N VAL A 100 8.89 6.90 -0.57
CA VAL A 100 7.94 6.03 0.13
C VAL A 100 8.58 4.73 0.58
N ARG A 101 9.45 4.15 -0.25
CA ARG A 101 10.19 2.91 0.09
C ARG A 101 11.27 3.15 1.15
N GLU A 102 11.93 4.29 1.09
CA GLU A 102 13.03 4.68 1.97
C GLU A 102 12.74 6.07 2.58
N PRO A 103 11.90 6.18 3.63
CA PRO A 103 11.56 7.46 4.24
C PRO A 103 12.75 8.25 4.80
N SER A 104 13.90 7.59 5.01
CA SER A 104 15.16 8.23 5.42
C SER A 104 15.82 9.04 4.30
N VAL A 105 15.45 8.82 3.04
CA VAL A 105 16.11 9.41 1.87
C VAL A 105 15.47 10.74 1.43
N GLY A 106 14.33 11.13 2.00
CA GLY A 106 13.73 12.44 1.75
C GLY A 106 12.30 12.59 2.24
N SER A 107 11.67 13.71 1.91
CA SER A 107 10.27 13.99 2.21
C SER A 107 9.47 14.23 0.92
N PHE A 108 8.19 13.86 0.96
CA PHE A 108 7.25 14.13 -0.13
C PHE A 108 6.62 15.51 0.10
N THR A 109 6.66 16.38 -0.91
CA THR A 109 6.08 17.72 -0.87
C THR A 109 4.96 17.87 -1.89
N LEU A 110 4.02 18.80 -1.67
CA LEU A 110 2.96 19.07 -2.64
C LEU A 110 3.51 19.59 -3.98
N GLU A 111 4.66 20.27 -3.96
CA GLU A 111 5.40 20.69 -5.16
C GLU A 111 5.92 19.50 -5.99
N SER A 112 6.01 18.32 -5.39
CA SER A 112 6.33 17.08 -6.10
C SER A 112 5.21 16.61 -7.02
N LEU A 113 3.99 17.14 -6.84
CA LEU A 113 2.85 16.94 -7.73
C LEU A 113 2.90 18.01 -8.84
N ASP A 114 3.51 17.67 -9.98
CA ASP A 114 3.50 18.53 -11.17
C ASP A 114 2.08 18.55 -11.80
N PRO A 115 1.32 19.66 -11.72
CA PRO A 115 -0.04 19.74 -12.28
C PRO A 115 -0.04 19.77 -13.81
N THR A 116 1.13 19.96 -14.43
CA THR A 116 1.33 19.92 -15.88
C THR A 116 1.77 18.55 -16.38
N ALA A 117 2.00 17.60 -15.46
CA ALA A 117 2.36 16.24 -15.83
C ALA A 117 1.20 15.50 -16.52
N PRO A 118 1.48 14.47 -17.33
CA PRO A 118 0.45 13.60 -17.90
C PRO A 118 -0.45 12.98 -16.82
N GLN A 119 -1.73 12.72 -17.12
CA GLN A 119 -2.68 12.19 -16.12
C GLN A 119 -2.23 10.87 -15.51
N LEU A 120 -1.54 10.02 -16.29
CA LEU A 120 -0.94 8.79 -15.76
C LEU A 120 0.06 9.09 -14.65
N VAL A 121 0.96 10.05 -14.89
CA VAL A 121 1.97 10.48 -13.92
C VAL A 121 1.30 11.13 -12.72
N GLN A 122 0.31 12.00 -12.92
CA GLN A 122 -0.46 12.60 -11.83
C GLN A 122 -1.15 11.53 -10.97
N GLY A 123 -1.74 10.50 -11.61
CA GLY A 123 -2.39 9.39 -10.92
C GLY A 123 -1.42 8.60 -10.05
N TYR A 124 -0.23 8.26 -10.57
CA TYR A 124 0.80 7.60 -9.77
C TYR A 124 1.38 8.51 -8.68
N SER A 125 1.56 9.80 -8.94
CA SER A 125 2.02 10.73 -7.91
C SER A 125 1.00 10.89 -6.78
N LEU A 126 -0.30 10.86 -7.10
CA LEU A 126 -1.38 10.86 -6.12
C LEU A 126 -1.37 9.55 -5.31
N TYR A 127 -1.22 8.41 -5.97
CA TYR A 127 -1.06 7.12 -5.30
C TYR A 127 0.13 7.12 -4.34
N ILE A 128 1.31 7.58 -4.78
CA ILE A 128 2.50 7.74 -3.92
C ILE A 128 2.20 8.63 -2.71
N ALA A 129 1.46 9.73 -2.90
CA ALA A 129 1.06 10.61 -1.81
C ALA A 129 0.15 9.91 -0.80
N ILE A 130 -0.79 9.07 -1.24
CA ILE A 130 -1.63 8.24 -0.36
C ILE A 130 -0.76 7.32 0.49
N VAL A 131 0.10 6.55 -0.17
CA VAL A 131 0.98 5.56 0.46
C VAL A 131 1.94 6.24 1.44
N TYR A 132 2.47 7.42 1.08
CA TYR A 132 3.28 8.26 1.97
C TYR A 132 2.49 8.74 3.20
N LEU A 133 1.31 9.33 3.01
CA LEU A 133 0.48 9.82 4.11
C LEU A 133 0.10 8.69 5.07
N ARG A 134 -0.20 7.50 4.55
CA ARG A 134 -0.47 6.31 5.36
C ARG A 134 0.77 5.90 6.18
N THR A 135 1.95 5.91 5.56
CA THR A 135 3.23 5.61 6.24
C THR A 135 3.56 6.61 7.34
N GLN A 136 3.18 7.88 7.18
CA GLN A 136 3.35 8.89 8.24
C GLN A 136 2.29 8.75 9.34
N ALA A 137 1.05 8.49 8.95
CA ALA A 137 -0.06 8.26 9.87
C ALA A 137 0.17 7.05 10.77
N SER A 138 0.78 5.98 10.27
CA SER A 138 1.13 4.78 11.03
C SER A 138 2.18 5.03 12.12
N ARG A 139 2.89 6.17 12.08
CA ARG A 139 3.87 6.58 13.10
C ARG A 139 3.32 7.67 14.04
N SER A 140 2.03 8.00 13.89
CA SER A 140 1.36 9.07 14.62
C SER A 140 0.38 8.51 15.67
N THR A 141 -0.44 9.37 16.27
CA THR A 141 -1.50 8.95 17.21
C THR A 141 -2.68 8.30 16.49
N ARG A 142 -3.50 7.51 17.21
CA ARG A 142 -4.74 6.91 16.69
C ARG A 142 -5.68 7.91 15.99
N GLU A 143 -5.77 9.13 16.52
CA GLU A 143 -6.68 10.17 16.04
C GLU A 143 -6.20 10.73 14.71
N ILE A 144 -4.89 10.98 14.60
CA ILE A 144 -4.25 11.39 13.34
C ILE A 144 -4.40 10.27 12.32
N TYR A 145 -4.17 9.01 12.72
CA TYR A 145 -4.35 7.87 11.83
C TYR A 145 -5.77 7.79 11.26
N LYS A 146 -6.79 7.90 12.12
CA LYS A 146 -8.19 7.85 11.72
C LYS A 146 -8.56 9.03 10.82
N SER A 147 -8.15 10.25 11.17
CA SER A 147 -8.43 11.46 10.39
C SER A 147 -7.78 11.42 9.01
N THR A 148 -6.50 11.03 8.93
CA THR A 148 -5.76 10.88 7.68
C THR A 148 -6.38 9.78 6.81
N SER A 149 -6.73 8.64 7.39
CA SER A 149 -7.35 7.53 6.65
C SER A 149 -8.71 7.92 6.07
N VAL A 150 -9.54 8.67 6.80
CA VAL A 150 -10.82 9.20 6.28
C VAL A 150 -10.58 10.21 5.15
N THR A 151 -9.57 11.07 5.27
CA THR A 151 -9.22 12.07 4.25
C THR A 151 -8.73 11.40 2.96
N ILE A 152 -7.84 10.42 3.09
CA ILE A 152 -7.38 9.55 2.00
C ILE A 152 -8.59 8.91 1.31
N PHE A 153 -9.50 8.33 2.11
CA PHE A 153 -10.62 7.58 1.57
C PHE A 153 -11.64 8.46 0.83
N GLY A 154 -12.02 9.60 1.42
CA GLY A 154 -13.07 10.47 0.91
C GLY A 154 -12.62 11.30 -0.30
N ALA A 155 -11.52 12.03 -0.16
CA ALA A 155 -11.09 12.98 -1.19
C ALA A 155 -10.24 12.32 -2.26
N VAL A 156 -9.26 11.50 -1.85
CA VAL A 156 -8.20 11.07 -2.76
C VAL A 156 -8.63 9.90 -3.63
N ILE A 157 -9.34 8.91 -3.10
CA ILE A 157 -9.86 7.79 -3.90
C ILE A 157 -10.89 8.29 -4.93
N THR A 158 -11.77 9.20 -4.53
CA THR A 158 -12.77 9.79 -5.44
C THR A 158 -12.10 10.54 -6.59
N LEU A 159 -11.08 11.36 -6.29
CA LEU A 159 -10.28 12.04 -7.31
C LEU A 159 -9.52 11.05 -8.21
N SER A 160 -9.00 9.98 -7.63
CA SER A 160 -8.27 8.94 -8.37
C SER A 160 -9.17 8.23 -9.38
N LYS A 161 -10.41 7.89 -9.02
CA LYS A 161 -11.41 7.33 -9.95
C LYS A 161 -11.68 8.24 -11.14
N VAL A 162 -11.80 9.56 -10.90
CA VAL A 162 -11.96 10.54 -11.97
C VAL A 162 -10.72 10.58 -12.87
N LEU A 163 -9.51 10.55 -12.30
CA LEU A 163 -8.27 10.52 -13.07
C LEU A 163 -8.15 9.26 -13.94
N TYR A 164 -8.50 8.07 -13.45
CA TYR A 164 -8.39 6.82 -14.23
C TYR A 164 -9.23 6.84 -15.49
N SER A 165 -10.42 7.42 -15.43
CA SER A 165 -11.29 7.57 -16.61
C SER A 165 -10.73 8.49 -17.68
N ARG A 166 -9.71 9.29 -17.35
CA ARG A 166 -9.06 10.25 -18.25
C ARG A 166 -7.70 9.77 -18.76
N ILE A 167 -7.17 8.65 -18.25
CA ILE A 167 -5.91 8.06 -18.72
C ILE A 167 -6.21 7.26 -19.99
N ALA A 168 -5.48 7.57 -21.06
CA ALA A 168 -5.58 6.87 -22.34
C ALA A 168 -4.23 6.20 -22.70
N PRO A 169 -4.25 4.98 -23.26
CA PRO A 169 -5.38 4.08 -23.31
C PRO A 169 -5.79 3.61 -21.90
N ARG A 170 -7.08 3.31 -21.71
CA ARG A 170 -7.65 2.98 -20.40
C ARG A 170 -6.92 1.82 -19.72
N GLU A 171 -6.45 0.87 -20.51
CA GLU A 171 -5.75 -0.31 -20.05
C GLU A 171 -4.43 0.01 -19.34
N VAL A 172 -3.83 1.19 -19.58
CA VAL A 172 -2.61 1.63 -18.87
C VAL A 172 -2.89 1.96 -17.41
N SER A 173 -4.12 2.35 -17.06
CA SER A 173 -4.48 2.68 -15.67
C SER A 173 -4.89 1.47 -14.84
N VAL A 174 -5.01 0.27 -15.43
CA VAL A 174 -5.50 -0.94 -14.72
C VAL A 174 -4.66 -1.29 -13.50
N MET A 175 -3.32 -1.25 -13.62
CA MET A 175 -2.41 -1.52 -12.50
C MET A 175 -2.54 -0.46 -11.39
N LEU A 176 -2.64 0.81 -11.77
CA LEU A 176 -2.82 1.92 -10.83
C LEU A 176 -4.17 1.84 -10.11
N GLN A 177 -5.24 1.49 -10.83
CA GLN A 177 -6.57 1.31 -10.27
C GLN A 177 -6.57 0.19 -9.24
N ALA A 178 -6.06 -1.00 -9.61
CA ALA A 178 -5.98 -2.14 -8.69
C ALA A 178 -5.16 -1.81 -7.45
N ALA A 179 -3.99 -1.17 -7.61
CA ALA A 179 -3.14 -0.78 -6.49
C ALA A 179 -3.81 0.23 -5.54
N THR A 180 -4.63 1.13 -6.07
CA THR A 180 -5.36 2.12 -5.24
C THR A 180 -6.61 1.51 -4.59
N GLU A 181 -7.23 0.52 -5.21
CA GLU A 181 -8.32 -0.26 -4.61
C GLU A 181 -7.81 -1.13 -3.45
N ASP A 182 -6.66 -1.79 -3.62
CA ASP A 182 -5.97 -2.53 -2.54
C ASP A 182 -5.62 -1.57 -1.38
N GLU A 183 -5.08 -0.39 -1.69
CA GLU A 183 -4.78 0.66 -0.70
C GLU A 183 -6.01 1.12 0.09
N ALA A 184 -7.14 1.26 -0.59
CA ALA A 184 -8.41 1.63 0.01
C ALA A 184 -8.92 0.54 0.97
N GLU A 185 -8.88 -0.72 0.54
CA GLU A 185 -9.30 -1.87 1.32
C GLU A 185 -8.45 -2.01 2.59
N LEU A 186 -7.12 -1.90 2.45
CA LEU A 186 -6.18 -1.91 3.56
C LEU A 186 -6.42 -0.75 4.54
N SER A 187 -6.72 0.44 4.03
CA SER A 187 -7.03 1.61 4.87
C SER A 187 -8.31 1.39 5.69
N ASN A 188 -9.35 0.80 5.10
CA ASN A 188 -10.58 0.49 5.81
C ASN A 188 -10.36 -0.52 6.93
N ILE A 189 -9.62 -1.60 6.67
CA ILE A 189 -9.31 -2.61 7.67
C ILE A 189 -8.48 -2.00 8.80
N GLY A 190 -7.47 -1.20 8.46
CA GLY A 190 -6.66 -0.47 9.45
C GLY A 190 -7.51 0.44 10.36
N VAL A 191 -8.43 1.21 9.80
CA VAL A 191 -9.36 2.06 10.58
C VAL A 191 -10.28 1.23 11.48
N LEU A 192 -10.82 0.12 10.98
CA LEU A 192 -11.67 -0.78 11.76
C LEU A 192 -10.89 -1.39 12.93
N LEU A 193 -9.65 -1.82 12.68
CA LEU A 193 -8.80 -2.43 13.69
C LEU A 193 -8.43 -1.42 14.78
N VAL A 194 -8.04 -0.19 14.42
CA VAL A 194 -7.80 0.91 15.40
C VAL A 194 -9.05 1.22 16.22
N LYS A 195 -10.24 1.22 15.60
CA LYS A 195 -11.51 1.43 16.30
C LYS A 195 -11.80 0.32 17.31
N LYS A 196 -11.52 -0.94 16.95
CA LYS A 196 -11.73 -2.10 17.83
C LYS A 196 -10.74 -2.14 18.99
N LEU A 197 -9.47 -1.80 18.74
CA LEU A 197 -8.47 -1.64 19.79
C LEU A 197 -8.81 -0.50 20.75
N THR A 198 -9.38 0.60 20.25
CA THR A 198 -9.88 1.67 21.12
C THR A 198 -10.98 1.17 22.05
N GLY A 199 -11.99 0.46 21.51
CA GLY A 199 -13.04 -0.12 22.33
C GLY A 199 -12.51 -1.15 23.34
N LEU A 200 -11.45 -1.87 22.99
CA LEU A 200 -10.79 -2.82 23.89
C LEU A 200 -10.09 -2.07 25.04
N SER A 201 -9.34 -1.01 24.74
CA SER A 201 -8.71 -0.18 25.77
C SER A 201 -9.74 0.42 26.72
N ASP A 202 -10.89 0.91 26.23
CA ASP A 202 -11.95 1.49 27.05
C ASP A 202 -12.57 0.44 28.00
N LEU A 203 -12.72 -0.81 27.53
CA LEU A 203 -13.19 -1.91 28.37
C LEU A 203 -12.17 -2.30 29.44
N LEU A 204 -10.88 -2.38 29.08
CA LEU A 204 -9.81 -2.70 30.04
C LEU A 204 -9.72 -1.64 31.14
N ASP A 205 -9.80 -0.36 30.78
CA ASP A 205 -9.85 0.75 31.75
C ASP A 205 -11.09 0.64 32.66
N SER A 206 -12.22 0.16 32.15
CA SER A 206 -13.43 -0.07 32.95
C SER A 206 -13.26 -1.22 33.95
N VAL A 207 -12.51 -2.26 33.59
CA VAL A 207 -12.20 -3.38 34.49
C VAL A 207 -11.31 -2.87 35.62
N GLU A 208 -10.20 -2.19 35.30
CA GLU A 208 -9.28 -1.62 36.29
C GLU A 208 -10.00 -0.66 37.26
N ARG A 209 -10.84 0.25 36.75
CA ARG A 209 -11.61 1.20 37.60
C ARG A 209 -12.59 0.49 38.53
N SER A 210 -13.15 -0.64 38.12
CA SER A 210 -14.07 -1.42 38.96
C SER A 210 -13.37 -2.04 40.19
N GLU A 211 -12.07 -2.27 40.10
CA GLU A 211 -11.26 -2.76 41.21
C GLU A 211 -10.96 -1.64 42.23
N TYR A 212 -10.59 -0.45 41.74
CA TYR A 212 -10.29 0.70 42.59
C TYR A 212 -11.51 1.24 43.33
N SER A 213 -12.71 1.16 42.74
CA SER A 213 -13.96 1.60 43.40
C SER A 213 -14.47 0.62 44.46
N SER A 214 -13.91 -0.59 44.54
CA SER A 214 -14.23 -1.56 45.60
C SER A 214 -13.72 -1.12 47.00
N GLY A 215 -12.95 -0.02 47.09
CA GLY A 215 -12.42 0.52 48.33
C GLY A 215 -13.16 1.73 48.93
N VAL A 216 -13.81 2.58 48.13
CA VAL A 216 -14.40 3.85 48.64
C VAL A 216 -15.60 4.29 47.78
N LEU A 217 -16.79 4.30 48.42
CA LEU A 217 -18.08 4.89 48.02
C LEU A 217 -18.87 4.22 46.89
N GLU A 218 -19.91 3.49 47.31
CA GLU A 218 -21.00 2.95 46.50
C GLU A 218 -21.85 4.07 45.86
N SER A 219 -22.02 4.07 44.54
CA SER A 219 -23.27 4.49 43.85
C SER A 219 -23.25 4.33 42.32
N GLU A 220 -22.12 3.98 41.70
CA GLU A 220 -22.14 3.58 40.28
C GLU A 220 -22.35 2.06 40.16
N SER A 221 -23.36 1.65 39.40
CA SER A 221 -23.69 0.24 39.17
C SER A 221 -22.47 -0.50 38.64
N LYS A 222 -21.95 -1.46 39.41
CA LYS A 222 -20.85 -2.32 38.97
C LYS A 222 -21.19 -2.92 37.60
N PRO A 223 -20.29 -2.84 36.61
CA PRO A 223 -20.52 -3.42 35.30
C PRO A 223 -20.74 -4.93 35.44
N ASP A 224 -21.73 -5.47 34.73
CA ASP A 224 -22.05 -6.89 34.75
C ASP A 224 -20.85 -7.70 34.22
N PRO A 225 -20.22 -8.57 35.04
CA PRO A 225 -19.01 -9.31 34.66
C PRO A 225 -19.27 -10.27 33.49
N SER A 226 -20.49 -10.79 33.34
CA SER A 226 -20.84 -11.67 32.22
C SER A 226 -20.89 -10.90 30.89
N LYS A 227 -21.36 -9.66 30.93
CA LYS A 227 -21.40 -8.76 29.78
C LYS A 227 -19.99 -8.29 29.40
N LEU A 228 -19.17 -7.92 30.39
CA LEU A 228 -17.76 -7.56 30.17
C LEU A 228 -16.97 -8.67 29.49
N LYS A 229 -17.11 -9.91 29.97
CA LYS A 229 -16.50 -11.08 29.34
C LYS A 229 -16.93 -11.22 27.88
N THR A 230 -18.23 -11.14 27.61
CA THR A 230 -18.79 -11.26 26.25
C THR A 230 -18.28 -10.16 25.32
N ASP A 231 -18.25 -8.91 25.79
CA ASP A 231 -17.81 -7.76 25.00
C ASP A 231 -16.30 -7.85 24.68
N LEU A 232 -15.49 -8.28 25.66
CA LEU A 232 -14.05 -8.50 25.49
C LEU A 232 -13.77 -9.63 24.48
N GLU A 233 -14.49 -10.75 24.60
CA GLU A 233 -14.40 -11.87 23.67
C GLU A 233 -14.78 -11.49 22.23
N GLN A 234 -15.85 -10.72 22.09
CA GLN A 234 -16.32 -10.26 20.78
C GLN A 234 -15.31 -9.31 20.12
N LEU A 235 -14.74 -8.36 20.87
CA LEU A 235 -13.76 -7.41 20.34
C LEU A 235 -12.51 -8.11 19.85
N ILE A 236 -11.94 -9.01 20.64
CA ILE A 236 -10.71 -9.71 20.29
C ILE A 236 -10.96 -10.69 19.14
N THR A 237 -12.09 -11.39 19.12
CA THR A 237 -12.49 -12.21 17.95
C THR A 237 -12.55 -11.35 16.68
N THR A 238 -13.11 -10.14 16.78
CA THR A 238 -13.15 -9.20 15.65
C THR A 238 -11.76 -8.73 15.25
N ILE A 239 -10.88 -8.43 16.20
CA ILE A 239 -9.48 -8.01 15.93
C ILE A 239 -8.72 -9.13 15.22
N CYS A 240 -8.82 -10.38 15.70
CA CYS A 240 -8.19 -11.52 15.06
C CYS A 240 -8.73 -11.77 13.63
N ALA A 241 -10.03 -11.60 13.41
CA ALA A 241 -10.62 -11.75 12.07
C ALA A 241 -10.11 -10.67 11.10
N LEU A 242 -10.05 -9.40 11.56
CA LEU A 242 -9.51 -8.29 10.77
C LEU A 242 -8.03 -8.45 10.46
N ASP A 243 -7.24 -8.98 11.40
CA ASP A 243 -5.82 -9.30 11.19
C ASP A 243 -5.65 -10.37 10.09
N ILE A 244 -6.46 -11.42 10.08
CA ILE A 244 -6.45 -12.44 9.03
C ILE A 244 -6.82 -11.85 7.66
N GLU A 245 -7.86 -11.01 7.61
CA GLU A 245 -8.28 -10.33 6.38
C GLU A 245 -7.15 -9.43 5.84
N PHE A 246 -6.51 -8.68 6.73
CA PHE A 246 -5.36 -7.83 6.41
C PHE A 246 -4.19 -8.64 5.81
N LEU A 247 -3.86 -9.79 6.42
CA LEU A 247 -2.83 -10.70 5.93
C LEU A 247 -3.18 -11.34 4.59
N SER A 248 -4.45 -11.69 4.37
CA SER A 248 -4.91 -12.25 3.09
C SER A 248 -4.77 -11.23 1.95
N LEU A 249 -5.04 -9.95 2.21
CA LEU A 249 -4.88 -8.89 1.21
C LEU A 249 -3.42 -8.63 0.88
N LEU A 250 -2.57 -8.64 1.89
CA LEU A 250 -1.12 -8.58 1.73
C LEU A 250 -0.59 -9.67 0.82
N GLN A 251 -1.01 -10.91 1.05
CA GLN A 251 -0.59 -12.05 0.24
C GLN A 251 -1.07 -11.88 -1.21
N ARG A 252 -2.32 -11.45 -1.41
CA ARG A 252 -2.88 -11.16 -2.75
C ARG A 252 -2.10 -10.05 -3.48
N SER A 253 -1.70 -8.98 -2.79
CA SER A 253 -0.90 -7.91 -3.39
C SER A 253 0.53 -8.38 -3.71
N SER A 254 1.10 -9.23 -2.85
CA SER A 254 2.42 -9.83 -3.05
C SER A 254 2.47 -10.73 -4.29
N ASP A 255 1.47 -11.60 -4.44
CA ASP A 255 1.41 -12.60 -5.51
C ASP A 255 1.16 -11.97 -6.89
N ASN A 256 0.50 -10.80 -6.94
CA ASN A 256 0.11 -10.15 -8.20
C ASN A 256 1.06 -9.04 -8.67
N GLN A 257 1.87 -8.43 -7.80
CA GLN A 257 2.58 -7.18 -8.10
C GLN A 257 4.04 -7.10 -7.62
N GLY A 258 4.59 -8.17 -7.00
CA GLY A 258 5.89 -8.11 -6.31
C GLY A 258 5.72 -7.72 -4.83
N GLN A 259 6.80 -7.39 -4.11
CA GLN A 259 6.71 -7.05 -2.68
C GLN A 259 5.63 -5.98 -2.40
N PRO A 260 4.75 -6.20 -1.40
CA PRO A 260 3.68 -5.27 -1.10
C PRO A 260 4.25 -3.91 -0.67
N PRO A 261 3.53 -2.79 -0.90
CA PRO A 261 3.94 -1.47 -0.40
C PRO A 261 4.34 -1.53 1.08
N PRO A 262 5.36 -0.77 1.54
CA PRO A 262 5.84 -0.81 2.93
C PRO A 262 4.74 -0.61 3.99
N CYS A 263 3.77 0.26 3.70
CA CYS A 263 2.63 0.53 4.58
C CYS A 263 1.57 -0.59 4.60
N CYS A 264 1.67 -1.58 3.71
CA CYS A 264 0.84 -2.77 3.79
C CYS A 264 1.32 -3.73 4.89
N ASN A 265 2.56 -3.61 5.40
CA ASN A 265 3.08 -4.54 6.40
C ASN A 265 2.31 -4.40 7.75
N PRO A 266 1.66 -5.44 8.31
CA PRO A 266 0.84 -5.30 9.51
C PRO A 266 1.65 -4.89 10.73
N LEU A 267 2.97 -5.08 10.69
CA LEU A 267 3.88 -4.71 11.77
C LEU A 267 3.82 -3.22 12.12
N TRP A 268 3.37 -2.34 11.23
CA TRP A 268 3.16 -0.93 11.61
C TRP A 268 2.02 -0.78 12.63
N LEU A 269 1.00 -1.63 12.62
CA LEU A 269 -0.07 -1.61 13.65
C LEU A 269 0.51 -1.90 15.02
N ALA A 270 1.45 -2.82 15.10
CA ALA A 270 2.18 -3.15 16.31
C ALA A 270 3.14 -2.04 16.75
N GLN A 271 3.52 -1.13 15.85
CA GLN A 271 4.37 0.02 16.14
C GLN A 271 3.58 1.23 16.64
N LEU A 272 2.24 1.20 16.58
CA LEU A 272 1.41 2.26 17.16
C LEU A 272 1.54 2.22 18.69
N PRO A 273 1.97 3.33 19.34
CA PRO A 273 2.17 3.36 20.80
C PRO A 273 0.92 2.96 21.59
N ASP A 274 -0.26 3.39 21.12
CA ASP A 274 -1.55 3.10 21.75
C ASP A 274 -1.91 1.61 21.66
N VAL A 275 -1.53 0.95 20.56
CA VAL A 275 -1.78 -0.48 20.34
C VAL A 275 -0.91 -1.31 21.27
N GLN A 276 0.39 -0.99 21.37
CA GLN A 276 1.30 -1.64 22.31
C GLN A 276 0.80 -1.50 23.75
N THR A 277 0.36 -0.30 24.12
CA THR A 277 -0.17 -0.03 25.46
C THR A 277 -1.44 -0.85 25.74
N THR A 278 -2.38 -0.87 24.80
CA THR A 278 -3.65 -1.63 24.93
C THR A 278 -3.38 -3.13 25.05
N LEU A 279 -2.43 -3.62 24.27
CA LEU A 279 -2.01 -5.00 24.29
C LEU A 279 -1.36 -5.37 25.64
N SER A 280 -0.39 -4.60 26.12
CA SER A 280 0.21 -4.87 27.45
C SER A 280 -0.84 -4.89 28.57
N LYS A 281 -1.79 -3.94 28.56
CA LYS A 281 -2.91 -3.92 29.50
C LYS A 281 -3.76 -5.18 29.43
N LEU A 282 -4.04 -5.68 28.22
CA LEU A 282 -4.81 -6.91 28.05
C LEU A 282 -4.10 -8.11 28.69
N VAL A 283 -2.78 -8.21 28.55
CA VAL A 283 -1.99 -9.27 29.19
C VAL A 283 -2.10 -9.17 30.70
N ASP A 284 -1.91 -7.97 31.26
CA ASP A 284 -2.00 -7.72 32.70
C ASP A 284 -3.38 -8.09 33.26
N VAL A 285 -4.46 -7.58 32.66
CA VAL A 285 -5.84 -7.86 33.07
C VAL A 285 -6.15 -9.35 32.92
N SER A 286 -5.69 -10.01 31.85
CA SER A 286 -5.91 -11.45 31.68
C SER A 286 -5.15 -12.30 32.72
N GLY A 287 -3.99 -11.83 33.18
CA GLY A 287 -3.21 -12.47 34.23
C GLY A 287 -3.86 -12.33 35.60
N GLN A 288 -4.46 -11.16 35.88
CA GLN A 288 -5.16 -10.86 37.12
C GLN A 288 -6.56 -11.50 37.18
N HIS A 289 -7.23 -11.62 36.03
CA HIS A 289 -8.61 -12.15 35.90
C HIS A 289 -8.70 -13.28 34.87
N PRO A 290 -8.19 -14.49 35.18
CA PRO A 290 -8.27 -15.63 34.28
C PRO A 290 -9.72 -16.04 33.93
N GLU A 291 -10.70 -15.70 34.75
CA GLU A 291 -12.13 -15.95 34.52
C GLU A 291 -12.75 -15.12 33.39
N LEU A 292 -12.14 -13.97 33.06
CA LEU A 292 -12.60 -13.08 31.99
C LEU A 292 -12.12 -13.52 30.61
N VAL A 293 -11.19 -14.47 30.54
CA VAL A 293 -10.51 -14.86 29.30
C VAL A 293 -10.40 -16.38 29.18
N GLU A 294 -11.14 -16.97 28.23
CA GLU A 294 -11.07 -18.41 27.99
C GLU A 294 -9.69 -18.86 27.47
N ARG A 295 -9.34 -20.13 27.71
CA ARG A 295 -8.03 -20.69 27.36
C ARG A 295 -7.73 -20.62 25.86
N ASP A 296 -8.70 -21.03 25.03
CA ASP A 296 -8.58 -21.01 23.57
C ASP A 296 -8.41 -19.59 23.02
N PHE A 297 -8.91 -18.61 23.78
CA PHE A 297 -8.82 -17.21 23.44
C PHE A 297 -7.46 -16.61 23.80
N ARG A 298 -6.88 -17.02 24.94
CA ARG A 298 -5.49 -16.68 25.29
C ARG A 298 -4.52 -17.17 24.21
N GLU A 299 -4.71 -18.37 23.67
CA GLU A 299 -3.87 -18.87 22.58
C GLU A 299 -3.98 -18.01 21.30
N ARG A 300 -5.17 -17.50 20.96
CA ARG A 300 -5.35 -16.60 19.81
C ARG A 300 -4.68 -15.25 20.03
N LEU A 301 -4.75 -14.72 21.25
CA LEU A 301 -4.04 -13.51 21.63
C LEU A 301 -2.54 -13.71 21.56
N ASP A 302 -2.00 -14.79 22.13
CA ASP A 302 -0.57 -15.08 22.09
C ASP A 302 -0.06 -15.16 20.65
N LYS A 303 -0.81 -15.79 19.74
CA LYS A 303 -0.50 -15.82 18.30
C LYS A 303 -0.59 -14.45 17.63
N LEU A 304 -1.51 -13.58 18.05
CA LEU A 304 -1.60 -12.20 17.55
C LEU A 304 -0.39 -11.40 18.04
N PHE A 305 -0.06 -11.51 19.32
CA PHE A 305 1.10 -10.88 19.95
C PHE A 305 2.38 -11.29 19.27
N GLU A 306 2.65 -12.60 19.18
CA GLU A 306 3.83 -13.13 18.55
C GLU A 306 4.00 -12.57 17.12
N ARG A 307 2.92 -12.51 16.34
CA ARG A 307 2.96 -11.96 14.98
C ARG A 307 3.22 -10.45 14.94
N TRP A 308 2.73 -9.70 15.91
CA TRP A 308 2.84 -8.24 15.95
C TRP A 308 4.15 -7.77 16.59
N THR A 309 4.71 -8.53 17.55
CA THR A 309 5.92 -8.15 18.29
C THR A 309 7.18 -8.84 17.80
N SER A 310 7.06 -9.92 17.02
CA SER A 310 8.24 -10.52 16.39
C SER A 310 8.82 -9.55 15.36
N PRO A 311 10.14 -9.28 15.39
CA PRO A 311 10.78 -8.55 14.31
C PRO A 311 10.49 -9.27 12.99
N PRO A 312 10.27 -8.55 11.87
CA PRO A 312 10.20 -9.20 10.58
C PRO A 312 11.48 -10.03 10.44
N ALA A 313 11.35 -11.33 10.19
CA ALA A 313 12.51 -12.19 9.99
C ALA A 313 13.42 -11.47 9.00
N GLU A 314 14.62 -11.09 9.46
CA GLU A 314 15.64 -10.62 8.54
C GLU A 314 15.78 -11.74 7.52
N THR A 315 15.33 -11.48 6.29
CA THR A 315 15.84 -12.20 5.13
C THR A 315 17.33 -11.90 5.14
N THR A 316 18.05 -12.71 5.90
CA THR A 316 19.46 -12.94 5.76
C THR A 316 19.60 -13.36 4.31
N SER A 317 19.94 -12.38 3.47
CA SER A 317 20.73 -12.66 2.29
C SER A 317 22.00 -13.31 2.84
N GLU A 318 21.95 -14.64 2.98
CA GLU A 318 23.14 -15.43 3.19
C GLU A 318 24.12 -14.99 2.11
N GLU A 319 25.26 -14.57 2.61
CA GLU A 319 26.47 -14.32 1.88
C GLU A 319 26.75 -15.50 0.95
N ASP A 320 26.52 -15.32 -0.35
CA ASP A 320 27.43 -15.93 -1.33
C ASP A 320 28.63 -14.98 -1.48
N SER A 321 29.36 -14.88 -0.36
CA SER A 321 30.77 -14.53 -0.33
C SER A 321 31.56 -15.82 -0.32
N GLU A 322 31.58 -16.58 -1.42
CA GLU A 322 32.58 -17.62 -1.62
C GLU A 322 32.95 -17.77 -3.11
N SER A 323 34.21 -17.41 -3.40
CA SER A 323 35.05 -17.74 -4.58
C SER A 323 35.08 -16.75 -5.77
#